data_AF-A0A643BWM4-F1
#
_entry.id   AF-A0A643BWM4-F1
#
_cell.length_a   1.000
_cell.length_b   1.000
_cell.length_c   1.000
_cell.angle_alpha   90.00
_cell.angle_beta   90.00
_cell.angle_gamma   90.00
#
_symmetry.space_group_name_H-M   'P 1'
#
loop_
_entity.id
_entity.type
_entity.pdbx_description
1 polymer ?
#
loop_
_entity_poly.entity_id
_entity_poly.type
_entity_poly.pdbx_seq_one_letter_code
_entity_poly.pdbx_strand_id
1 'polypeptide(L)'
;INRKGLDIIALFHFRDPSKVNILVPGAGLGRLAWEIAMLGYACQGNEWSFFMLFSSNFVLNRCSEINKYKLYPWIHQFSNNRRSADQIRPIFFPDVDPHSLPPGSNFSMTAGDFQEIYSECSTWDCIATCFFIDTAHNVIDYIDTIWKILKPGGIWINLGRRPEV
;
A
#
# COMPACT_ATOMS: atom_id res chain seq x y z
N ILE A 1 -10.83 -1.34 -20.16
CA ILE A 1 -11.10 -2.06 -18.89
C ILE A 1 -11.86 -1.08 -17.99
N ASN A 2 -13.14 -1.36 -17.73
CA ASN A 2 -14.06 -0.46 -17.03
C ASN A 2 -13.65 -0.27 -15.57
N ARG A 3 -13.48 0.99 -15.14
CA ARG A 3 -13.23 1.42 -13.75
C ARG A 3 -14.45 1.14 -12.86
N LYS A 4 -14.60 -0.10 -12.37
CA LYS A 4 -15.57 -0.47 -11.33
C LYS A 4 -14.87 -0.98 -10.06
N GLY A 5 -13.72 -0.40 -9.72
CA GLY A 5 -13.20 -0.47 -8.34
C GLY A 5 -13.95 0.52 -7.47
N LEU A 6 -14.00 0.29 -6.15
CA LEU A 6 -14.48 1.26 -5.17
C LEU A 6 -13.70 2.56 -5.39
N ASP A 7 -14.34 3.59 -5.95
CA ASP A 7 -13.64 4.81 -6.32
C ASP A 7 -13.48 5.69 -5.08
N ILE A 8 -12.27 5.71 -4.52
CA ILE A 8 -11.93 6.58 -3.39
C ILE A 8 -12.23 8.05 -3.72
N ILE A 9 -12.19 8.41 -5.01
CA ILE A 9 -12.57 9.73 -5.52
C ILE A 9 -14.05 10.01 -5.27
N ALA A 10 -14.92 9.01 -5.40
CA ALA A 10 -16.36 9.19 -5.15
C ALA A 10 -16.68 9.45 -3.67
N LEU A 11 -15.87 8.90 -2.75
CA LEU A 11 -16.09 9.07 -1.29
C LEU A 11 -15.68 10.46 -0.80
N PHE A 12 -14.75 11.12 -1.50
CA PHE A 12 -14.23 12.45 -1.12
C PHE A 12 -14.42 13.52 -2.19
N HIS A 13 -15.32 13.34 -3.16
CA HIS A 13 -15.47 14.21 -4.33
C HIS A 13 -15.70 15.71 -4.02
N PHE A 14 -16.14 16.04 -2.80
CA PHE A 14 -16.36 17.43 -2.37
C PHE A 14 -15.19 18.06 -1.60
N ARG A 15 -14.10 17.33 -1.37
CA ARG A 15 -12.93 17.79 -0.61
C ARG A 15 -11.71 17.95 -1.53
N ASP A 16 -10.89 18.93 -1.19
CA ASP A 16 -9.54 19.09 -1.75
C ASP A 16 -8.70 17.84 -1.40
N PRO A 17 -8.25 17.04 -2.40
CA PRO A 17 -7.53 15.79 -2.16
C PRO A 17 -6.29 15.98 -1.29
N SER A 18 -5.58 17.11 -1.44
CA SER A 18 -4.34 17.40 -0.70
C SER A 18 -4.57 17.54 0.81
N LYS A 19 -5.81 17.76 1.24
CA LYS A 19 -6.21 17.90 2.66
C LYS A 19 -6.84 16.63 3.24
N VAL A 20 -6.97 15.57 2.45
CA VAL A 20 -7.50 14.28 2.88
C VAL A 20 -6.33 13.36 3.20
N ASN A 21 -6.14 13.07 4.49
CA ASN A 21 -5.05 12.25 4.98
C ASN A 21 -5.43 10.77 4.92
N ILE A 22 -4.68 9.99 4.14
CA ILE A 22 -4.92 8.56 3.92
C ILE A 22 -3.75 7.73 4.42
N LEU A 23 -4.02 6.81 5.34
CA LEU A 23 -3.04 5.84 5.84
C LEU A 23 -3.23 4.48 5.17
N VAL A 24 -2.12 3.85 4.77
CA VAL A 24 -2.08 2.49 4.24
C VAL A 24 -1.18 1.62 5.13
N PRO A 25 -1.75 0.95 6.15
CA PRO A 25 -1.02 -0.01 6.97
C PRO A 25 -0.61 -1.26 6.18
N GLY A 26 0.57 -1.80 6.47
CA GLY A 26 1.11 -2.97 5.75
C GLY A 26 1.30 -2.69 4.25
N ALA A 27 1.89 -1.53 3.92
CA ALA A 27 2.01 -1.05 2.56
C ALA A 27 2.94 -1.90 1.67
N GLY A 28 3.73 -2.82 2.24
CA GLY A 28 4.63 -3.70 1.52
C GLY A 28 5.62 -2.90 0.66
N LEU A 29 5.55 -3.08 -0.67
CA LEU A 29 6.39 -2.35 -1.62
C LEU A 29 5.91 -0.92 -1.92
N GLY A 30 4.78 -0.48 -1.35
CA GLY A 30 4.29 0.91 -1.42
C GLY A 30 3.42 1.26 -2.63
N ARG A 31 3.16 0.32 -3.56
CA ARG A 31 2.41 0.60 -4.81
C ARG A 31 1.02 1.19 -4.58
N LEU A 32 0.24 0.65 -3.65
CA LEU A 32 -1.11 1.16 -3.38
C LEU A 32 -1.07 2.60 -2.83
N ALA A 33 -0.20 2.85 -1.85
CA ALA A 33 -0.03 4.18 -1.26
C ALA A 33 0.46 5.20 -2.30
N TRP A 34 1.36 4.78 -3.19
CA TRP A 34 1.83 5.60 -4.32
C TRP A 34 0.71 5.93 -5.31
N GLU A 35 -0.13 4.97 -5.70
CA GLU A 35 -1.29 5.22 -6.59
C GLU A 35 -2.31 6.18 -5.95
N ILE A 36 -2.51 6.10 -4.63
CA ILE A 36 -3.37 7.05 -3.90
C ILE A 36 -2.76 8.46 -3.94
N ALA A 37 -1.44 8.59 -3.73
CA ALA A 37 -0.75 9.87 -3.83
C ALA A 37 -0.73 10.45 -5.26
N MET A 38 -0.69 9.58 -6.29
CA MET A 38 -0.83 9.97 -7.70
C MET A 38 -2.17 10.65 -8.00
N LEU A 39 -3.22 10.33 -7.24
CA LEU A 39 -4.53 10.99 -7.34
C LEU A 39 -4.59 12.34 -6.59
N GLY A 40 -3.47 12.76 -5.97
CA GLY A 40 -3.35 14.04 -5.26
C GLY A 40 -3.68 13.99 -3.76
N TYR A 41 -4.00 12.82 -3.22
CA TYR A 41 -4.25 12.64 -1.79
C TYR A 41 -2.95 12.73 -0.97
N ALA A 42 -3.05 13.20 0.27
CA ALA A 42 -1.95 13.09 1.22
C ALA A 42 -1.89 11.66 1.75
N CYS A 43 -0.97 10.85 1.22
CA CYS A 43 -0.91 9.43 1.51
C CYS A 43 0.37 9.04 2.25
N GLN A 44 0.21 8.24 3.30
CA GLN A 44 1.31 7.62 4.02
C GLN A 44 1.13 6.10 4.01
N GLY A 45 2.16 5.38 3.56
CA GLY A 45 2.27 3.95 3.80
C GLY A 45 3.00 3.65 5.10
N ASN A 46 2.62 2.58 5.78
CA ASN A 46 3.32 2.07 6.95
C ASN A 46 3.74 0.62 6.71
N GLU A 47 4.95 0.28 7.13
CA GLU A 47 5.46 -1.08 7.01
C GLU A 47 6.40 -1.43 8.16
N TRP A 48 6.31 -2.68 8.62
CA TRP A 48 7.11 -3.20 9.74
C TRP A 48 8.30 -4.04 9.26
N SER A 49 8.12 -4.83 8.19
CA SER A 49 9.12 -5.77 7.70
C SER A 49 10.32 -5.08 7.06
N PHE A 50 11.53 -5.34 7.56
CA PHE A 50 12.76 -4.83 6.92
C PHE A 50 12.93 -5.29 5.47
N PHE A 51 12.45 -6.49 5.12
CA PHE A 51 12.47 -6.96 3.72
C PHE A 51 11.69 -6.02 2.81
N MET A 52 10.52 -5.59 3.25
CA MET A 52 9.64 -4.68 2.51
C MET A 52 10.19 -3.24 2.54
N LEU A 53 10.71 -2.78 3.67
CA LEU A 53 11.29 -1.44 3.82
C LEU A 53 12.54 -1.24 2.94
N PHE A 54 13.46 -2.19 2.92
CA PHE A 54 14.64 -2.10 2.05
C PHE A 54 14.25 -2.14 0.57
N SER A 55 13.32 -3.02 0.21
CA SER A 55 12.87 -3.19 -1.18
C SER A 55 12.07 -1.98 -1.67
N SER A 56 11.15 -1.45 -0.86
CA SER A 56 10.35 -0.26 -1.21
C SER A 56 11.23 0.98 -1.32
N ASN A 57 12.19 1.17 -0.40
CA ASN A 57 13.15 2.28 -0.50
C ASN A 57 14.00 2.19 -1.78
N PHE A 58 14.42 0.99 -2.19
CA PHE A 58 15.10 0.79 -3.47
C PHE A 58 14.21 1.18 -4.65
N VAL A 59 12.99 0.64 -4.73
CA VAL A 59 12.07 0.91 -5.85
C VAL A 59 11.69 2.38 -5.91
N LEU A 60 11.21 2.96 -4.80
CA LEU A 60 10.63 4.31 -4.77
C LEU A 60 11.67 5.42 -4.95
N ASN A 61 12.92 5.22 -4.50
CA ASN A 61 13.93 6.28 -4.48
C ASN A 61 15.11 6.07 -5.44
N ARG A 62 15.29 4.86 -5.99
CA ARG A 62 16.46 4.52 -6.84
C ARG A 62 16.09 4.04 -8.23
N CYS A 63 14.83 3.63 -8.47
CA CYS A 63 14.38 3.25 -9.80
C CYS A 63 13.65 4.42 -10.45
N SER A 64 14.21 5.02 -11.50
CA SER A 64 13.59 6.12 -12.28
C SER A 64 13.42 5.82 -13.77
N GLU A 65 13.78 4.60 -14.20
CA GLU A 65 13.68 4.16 -15.58
C GLU A 65 12.77 2.92 -15.64
N ILE A 66 11.74 3.01 -16.46
CA ILE A 66 10.73 1.96 -16.62
C ILE A 66 11.39 0.69 -17.15
N ASN A 67 11.06 -0.45 -16.52
CA ASN A 67 11.53 -1.80 -16.87
C ASN A 67 13.06 -1.97 -16.87
N LYS A 68 13.80 -1.11 -16.17
CA LYS A 68 15.28 -1.16 -16.10
C LYS A 68 15.80 -2.45 -15.46
N TYR A 69 15.14 -2.91 -14.41
CA TYR A 69 15.61 -4.05 -13.61
C TYR A 69 14.84 -5.31 -13.96
N LYS A 70 15.47 -6.48 -13.76
CA LYS A 70 14.83 -7.79 -13.92
C LYS A 70 15.07 -8.69 -12.72
N LEU A 71 14.09 -9.53 -12.41
CA LEU A 71 14.19 -10.60 -11.41
C LEU A 71 13.58 -11.89 -11.97
N TYR A 72 13.92 -13.02 -11.35
CA TYR A 72 13.38 -14.33 -11.70
C TYR A 72 12.59 -14.89 -10.51
N PRO A 73 11.37 -14.37 -10.24
CA PRO A 73 10.67 -14.68 -9.00
C PRO A 73 10.15 -16.12 -8.94
N TRP A 74 10.08 -16.84 -10.06
CA TRP A 74 9.48 -18.17 -10.15
C TRP A 74 10.48 -19.32 -9.93
N ILE A 75 11.78 -19.04 -9.82
CA ILE A 75 12.83 -20.08 -9.85
C ILE A 75 12.75 -21.08 -8.69
N HIS A 76 12.16 -20.69 -7.57
CA HIS A 76 12.00 -21.54 -6.40
C HIS A 76 10.74 -22.44 -6.48
N GLN A 77 9.87 -22.25 -7.46
CA GLN A 77 8.65 -23.05 -7.65
C GLN A 77 8.93 -24.23 -8.59
N PHE A 78 9.07 -25.44 -8.05
CA PHE A 78 9.32 -26.66 -8.82
C PHE A 78 8.04 -27.43 -9.20
N SER A 79 6.96 -27.24 -8.43
CA SER A 79 5.65 -27.85 -8.69
C SER A 79 4.77 -26.95 -9.56
N ASN A 80 3.77 -27.54 -10.23
CA ASN A 80 2.76 -26.82 -11.02
C ASN A 80 3.30 -25.95 -12.18
N ASN A 81 4.48 -26.28 -12.72
CA ASN A 81 4.98 -25.66 -13.94
C ASN A 81 4.39 -26.34 -15.18
N ARG A 82 3.68 -25.58 -16.03
CA ARG A 82 3.15 -26.11 -17.30
C ARG A 82 4.25 -26.34 -18.32
N ARG A 83 5.26 -25.48 -18.32
CA ARG A 83 6.48 -25.58 -19.16
C ARG A 83 7.69 -25.30 -18.27
N SER A 84 8.82 -25.96 -18.52
CA SER A 84 10.07 -25.68 -17.78
C SER A 84 10.52 -24.22 -17.92
N ALA A 85 10.22 -23.58 -19.06
CA ALA A 85 10.48 -22.16 -19.29
C ALA A 85 9.70 -21.22 -18.36
N ASP A 86 8.57 -21.66 -17.78
CA ASP A 86 7.77 -20.84 -16.86
C ASP A 86 8.50 -20.55 -15.55
N GLN A 87 9.31 -21.51 -15.07
CA GLN A 87 10.07 -21.39 -13.82
C GLN A 87 11.19 -20.34 -13.92
N ILE A 88 11.74 -20.14 -15.12
CA ILE A 88 12.90 -19.27 -15.36
C ILE A 88 12.55 -18.01 -16.16
N ARG A 89 11.27 -17.70 -16.34
CA ARG A 89 10.89 -16.47 -17.07
C ARG A 89 11.21 -15.23 -16.21
N PRO A 90 11.80 -14.18 -16.79
CA PRO A 90 12.05 -12.94 -16.07
C PRO A 90 10.76 -12.14 -15.89
N ILE A 91 10.77 -11.24 -14.90
CA ILE A 91 9.91 -10.06 -14.85
C ILE A 91 10.79 -8.81 -14.92
N PHE A 92 10.22 -7.70 -15.39
CA PHE A 92 10.88 -6.40 -15.43
C PHE A 92 10.16 -5.41 -14.50
N PHE A 93 10.90 -4.47 -13.92
CA PHE A 93 10.36 -3.44 -13.02
C PHE A 93 11.27 -2.19 -12.98
N PRO A 94 10.75 -1.04 -12.51
CA PRO A 94 9.33 -0.74 -12.26
C PRO A 94 8.54 -0.53 -13.56
N ASP A 95 7.24 -0.84 -13.59
CA ASP A 95 6.36 -0.66 -14.76
C ASP A 95 5.97 0.81 -15.02
N VAL A 96 6.15 1.65 -14.01
CA VAL A 96 5.95 3.11 -14.02
C VAL A 96 7.19 3.78 -13.43
N ASP A 97 7.42 5.06 -13.69
CA ASP A 97 8.45 5.82 -12.96
C ASP A 97 7.87 6.26 -11.60
N PRO A 98 8.38 5.75 -10.46
CA PRO A 98 7.93 6.17 -9.14
C PRO A 98 8.08 7.67 -8.87
N HIS A 99 8.94 8.37 -9.60
CA HIS A 99 9.16 9.81 -9.47
C HIS A 99 8.18 10.64 -10.32
N SER A 100 7.25 10.01 -11.04
CA SER A 100 6.23 10.70 -11.84
C SER A 100 5.08 11.30 -11.02
N LEU A 101 5.24 11.40 -9.69
CA LEU A 101 4.26 12.05 -8.82
C LEU A 101 4.06 13.51 -9.24
N PRO A 102 2.81 13.99 -9.36
CA PRO A 102 2.54 15.39 -9.68
C PRO A 102 3.23 16.37 -8.72
N PRO A 103 3.58 17.59 -9.19
CA PRO A 103 4.05 18.65 -8.29
C PRO A 103 3.05 18.92 -7.17
N GLY A 104 3.52 18.97 -5.93
CA GLY A 104 2.69 19.17 -4.75
C GLY A 104 2.07 17.89 -4.17
N SER A 105 2.32 16.71 -4.76
CA SER A 105 1.95 15.44 -4.15
C SER A 105 2.61 15.25 -2.78
N ASN A 106 1.87 14.66 -1.85
CA ASN A 106 2.35 14.34 -0.50
C ASN A 106 2.30 12.83 -0.30
N PHE A 107 3.45 12.19 -0.52
CA PHE A 107 3.64 10.75 -0.36
C PHE A 107 4.76 10.46 0.64
N SER A 108 4.52 9.59 1.61
CA SER A 108 5.54 9.16 2.58
C SER A 108 5.40 7.68 2.96
N MET A 109 6.47 7.12 3.51
CA MET A 109 6.52 5.77 4.06
C MET A 109 7.12 5.81 5.47
N THR A 110 6.48 5.15 6.43
CA THR A 110 6.92 5.08 7.84
C THR A 110 7.27 3.64 8.22
N ALA A 111 8.38 3.46 8.95
CA ALA A 111 8.89 2.17 9.38
C ALA A 111 8.52 1.85 10.84
N GLY A 112 7.94 0.69 11.09
CA GLY A 112 7.66 0.12 12.42
C GLY A 112 6.22 -0.38 12.57
N ASP A 113 5.89 -0.84 13.78
CA ASP A 113 4.59 -1.46 14.07
C ASP A 113 3.44 -0.43 13.97
N PHE A 114 2.38 -0.82 13.26
CA PHE A 114 1.18 -0.01 13.05
C PHE A 114 0.57 0.49 14.38
N GLN A 115 0.45 -0.39 15.37
CA GLN A 115 -0.19 -0.05 16.65
C GLN A 115 0.67 0.86 17.52
N GLU A 116 1.99 0.77 17.41
CA GLU A 116 2.92 1.58 18.19
C GLU A 116 3.10 2.98 17.60
N ILE A 117 3.18 3.07 16.27
CA ILE A 117 3.42 4.35 15.57
C ILE A 117 2.19 5.25 15.64
N TYR A 118 1.00 4.71 15.43
CA TYR A 118 -0.22 5.50 15.28
C TYR A 118 -1.02 5.55 16.58
N SER A 119 -0.62 6.45 17.47
CA SER A 119 -1.25 6.68 18.78
C SER A 119 -2.14 7.93 18.84
N GLU A 120 -1.99 8.86 17.90
CA GLU A 120 -2.76 10.11 17.86
C GLU A 120 -4.20 9.87 17.34
N CYS A 121 -5.17 10.08 18.22
CA CYS A 121 -6.58 9.88 17.91
C CYS A 121 -7.11 10.90 16.88
N SER A 122 -8.08 10.48 16.06
CA SER A 122 -8.81 11.38 15.15
C SER A 122 -7.92 12.16 14.16
N THR A 123 -6.93 11.48 13.58
CA THR A 123 -5.91 12.06 12.70
C THR A 123 -6.18 11.81 11.22
N TRP A 124 -6.72 10.64 10.88
CA TRP A 124 -6.83 10.16 9.51
C TRP A 124 -8.25 10.29 8.96
N ASP A 125 -8.38 10.75 7.71
CA ASP A 125 -9.67 10.81 7.00
C ASP A 125 -10.05 9.44 6.44
N CYS A 126 -9.05 8.66 6.02
CA CYS A 126 -9.22 7.32 5.51
C CYS A 126 -8.09 6.39 5.96
N ILE A 127 -8.44 5.15 6.27
CA ILE A 127 -7.48 4.05 6.42
C ILE A 127 -7.82 2.98 5.40
N ALA A 128 -6.85 2.57 4.59
CA ALA A 128 -7.00 1.55 3.57
C ALA A 128 -6.15 0.33 3.90
N THR A 129 -6.78 -0.78 4.29
CA THR A 129 -6.11 -2.05 4.58
C THR A 129 -6.29 -3.02 3.41
N CYS A 130 -5.17 -3.56 2.89
CA CYS A 130 -5.16 -4.49 1.76
C CYS A 130 -4.32 -5.72 2.10
N PHE A 131 -4.95 -6.89 2.32
CA PHE A 131 -4.28 -8.11 2.81
C PHE A 131 -3.41 -7.86 4.07
N PHE A 132 -3.99 -7.15 5.04
CA PHE A 132 -3.28 -6.68 6.25
C PHE A 132 -3.90 -7.16 7.56
N ILE A 133 -5.23 -7.11 7.72
CA ILE A 133 -5.84 -7.34 9.04
C ILE A 133 -5.68 -8.77 9.57
N ASP A 134 -5.42 -9.72 8.68
CA ASP A 134 -5.12 -11.12 8.97
C ASP A 134 -3.67 -11.35 9.43
N THR A 135 -2.82 -10.32 9.44
CA THR A 135 -1.46 -10.39 10.01
C THR A 135 -1.42 -10.09 11.51
N ALA A 136 -2.53 -9.62 12.09
CA ALA A 136 -2.59 -9.25 13.50
C ALA A 136 -2.48 -10.48 14.41
N HIS A 137 -1.78 -10.34 15.54
CA HIS A 137 -1.88 -11.32 16.63
C HIS A 137 -3.31 -11.40 17.19
N ASN A 138 -3.97 -10.25 17.28
CA ASN A 138 -5.36 -10.11 17.64
C ASN A 138 -6.00 -9.01 16.78
N VAL A 139 -6.89 -9.42 15.88
CA VAL A 139 -7.55 -8.49 14.93
C VAL A 139 -8.38 -7.41 15.63
N ILE A 140 -8.87 -7.67 16.84
CA ILE A 140 -9.64 -6.69 17.62
C ILE A 140 -8.77 -5.47 17.94
N ASP A 141 -7.47 -5.68 18.21
CA ASP A 141 -6.57 -4.57 18.54
C ASP A 141 -6.29 -3.69 17.31
N TYR A 142 -6.24 -4.28 16.11
CA TYR A 142 -6.18 -3.50 14.86
C TYR A 142 -7.46 -2.70 14.63
N ILE A 143 -8.63 -3.30 14.85
CA ILE A 143 -9.93 -2.61 14.72
C ILE A 143 -10.02 -1.44 15.71
N ASP A 144 -9.57 -1.64 16.96
CA ASP A 144 -9.54 -0.60 17.99
C ASP A 144 -8.58 0.55 17.62
N THR A 145 -7.37 0.25 17.14
CA THR A 145 -6.43 1.27 16.63
C THR A 145 -7.05 2.05 15.45
N ILE A 146 -7.62 1.35 14.46
CA ILE A 146 -8.28 1.97 13.30
C ILE A 146 -9.41 2.90 13.75
N TRP A 147 -10.26 2.45 14.68
CA TRP A 147 -11.35 3.24 15.24
C TRP A 147 -10.83 4.51 15.95
N LYS A 148 -9.78 4.39 16.76
CA LYS A 148 -9.20 5.51 17.53
C LYS A 148 -8.60 6.59 16.62
N ILE A 149 -7.83 6.19 15.61
CA ILE A 149 -7.05 7.14 14.80
C ILE A 149 -7.84 7.73 13.63
N LEU A 150 -9.00 7.18 13.29
CA LEU A 150 -9.92 7.79 12.33
C LEU A 150 -10.59 9.04 12.92
N LYS A 151 -10.65 10.10 12.11
CA LYS A 151 -11.48 11.28 12.42
C LYS A 151 -12.95 10.87 12.54
N PRO A 152 -13.77 11.60 13.33
CA PRO A 152 -15.21 11.47 13.24
C PRO A 152 -15.70 11.66 11.79
N GLY A 153 -16.44 10.67 11.27
CA GLY A 153 -16.87 10.63 9.87
C GLY A 153 -15.81 10.17 8.86
N GLY A 154 -14.61 9.79 9.33
CA GLY A 154 -13.60 9.11 8.53
C GLY A 154 -14.02 7.70 8.16
N ILE A 155 -13.36 7.14 7.16
CA ILE A 155 -13.73 5.84 6.58
C ILE A 155 -12.60 4.81 6.68
N TRP A 156 -12.98 3.56 6.89
CA TRP A 156 -12.10 2.42 6.78
C TRP A 156 -12.49 1.59 5.56
N ILE A 157 -11.54 1.41 4.64
CA ILE A 157 -11.69 0.55 3.45
C ILE A 157 -10.83 -0.69 3.68
N ASN A 158 -11.45 -1.87 3.60
CA ASN A 158 -10.75 -3.15 3.77
C ASN A 158 -10.96 -4.07 2.56
N LEU A 159 -9.88 -4.65 2.06
CA LEU A 159 -9.89 -5.71 1.06
C LEU A 159 -8.85 -6.76 1.44
N GLY A 160 -9.25 -8.02 1.54
CA GLY A 160 -8.32 -9.09 1.89
C GLY A 160 -9.04 -10.42 1.99
N ARG A 161 -8.30 -11.45 2.40
CA ARG A 161 -8.91 -12.72 2.77
C ARG A 161 -9.64 -12.56 4.09
N ARG A 162 -10.65 -13.41 4.31
CA ARG A 162 -11.27 -13.52 5.64
C ARG A 162 -10.25 -14.16 6.57
N PRO A 163 -10.02 -13.64 7.80
CA PRO A 163 -9.26 -14.36 8.81
C PRO A 163 -9.88 -15.76 8.98
N GLU A 164 -9.09 -16.81 8.75
CA GLU A 164 -9.57 -18.18 8.91
C GLU A 164 -9.89 -18.41 10.40
N VAL A 165 -11.14 -18.81 10.67
CA VAL A 165 -11.61 -19.27 11.99
C VAL A 165 -11.58 -20.79 11.98
#